data_AF-A0A7X2MU85-F1
#
_entry.id   AF-A0A7X2MU85-F1
#
_cell.length_a   1.000
_cell.length_b   1.000
_cell.length_c   1.000
_cell.angle_alpha   90.00
_cell.angle_beta   90.00
_cell.angle_gamma   90.00
#
_symmetry.space_group_name_H-M   'P 1'
#
loop_
_entity.id
_entity.type
_entity.pdbx_description
1 polymer ?
#
loop_
_entity_poly.entity_id
_entity_poly.type
_entity_poly.pdbx_seq_one_letter_code
_entity_poly.pdbx_strand_id
1 'polypeptide(L)'
;KRGRLKILFQPAEELGAGALSMIEGGALDDVEMILGFHLRPLEECVVGQAVPAVLYSACSTLEATIKGQPAHAARPHLGGNALDAAVQAGPGG
;
A
#
# COMPACT_ATOMS: atom_id res chain seq x y z
N LYS A 1 -33.38 4.98 20.71
CA LYS A 1 -33.38 4.32 19.38
C LYS A 1 -32.44 3.12 19.46
N ARG A 2 -32.76 1.98 18.83
CA ARG A 2 -31.85 0.82 18.69
C ARG A 2 -31.12 0.95 17.35
N GLY A 3 -29.80 0.82 17.34
CA GLY A 3 -28.99 0.78 16.12
C GLY A 3 -28.63 -0.64 15.70
N ARG A 4 -27.86 -0.78 14.61
CA ARG A 4 -27.28 -2.03 14.12
C ARG A 4 -25.76 -1.94 14.22
N LEU A 5 -25.11 -2.96 14.78
CA LEU A 5 -23.66 -3.12 14.74
C LEU A 5 -23.30 -4.08 13.60
N LYS A 6 -22.43 -3.64 12.68
CA LYS A 6 -21.81 -4.49 11.65
C LYS A 6 -20.33 -4.67 12.00
N ILE A 7 -19.84 -5.90 11.95
CA ILE A 7 -18.41 -6.22 12.12
C ILE A 7 -17.87 -6.59 10.75
N LEU A 8 -16.84 -5.89 10.30
CA LEU A 8 -16.25 -6.05 8.98
C LEU A 8 -14.84 -6.65 9.12
N PHE A 9 -14.60 -7.77 8.46
CA PHE A 9 -13.27 -8.37 8.36
C PHE A 9 -12.73 -8.07 6.96
N GLN A 10 -11.88 -7.05 6.87
CA GLN A 10 -11.34 -6.59 5.59
C GLN A 10 -10.18 -7.50 5.12
N PRO A 11 -10.25 -8.08 3.91
CA PRO A 11 -9.11 -8.79 3.30
C PRO A 11 -8.13 -7.80 2.66
N ALA A 12 -6.96 -8.29 2.20
CA ALA A 12 -6.07 -7.57 1.28
C ALA A 12 -5.76 -6.09 1.64
N GLU A 13 -5.57 -5.80 2.93
CA GLU A 13 -5.28 -4.45 3.44
C GLU A 13 -3.93 -3.94 2.88
N GLU A 14 -2.91 -4.79 2.90
CA GLU A 14 -1.54 -4.50 2.42
C GLU A 14 -1.47 -4.06 0.95
N LEU A 15 -2.48 -4.42 0.14
CA LEU A 15 -2.56 -4.07 -1.28
C LEU A 15 -3.43 -2.83 -1.54
N GLY A 16 -4.06 -2.26 -0.50
CA GLY A 16 -5.02 -1.17 -0.63
C GLY A 16 -6.32 -1.53 -1.36
N ALA A 17 -6.47 -2.77 -1.83
CA ALA A 17 -7.60 -3.18 -2.67
C ALA A 17 -8.82 -3.65 -1.87
N GLY A 18 -8.63 -4.20 -0.68
CA GLY A 18 -9.71 -4.83 0.07
C GLY A 18 -10.82 -3.87 0.51
N ALA A 19 -10.45 -2.66 0.93
CA ALA A 19 -11.42 -1.64 1.34
C ALA A 19 -12.29 -1.20 0.16
N LEU A 20 -11.69 -0.97 -1.02
CA LEU A 20 -12.41 -0.62 -2.25
C LEU A 20 -13.42 -1.70 -2.64
N SER A 21 -12.98 -2.96 -2.70
CA SER A 21 -13.88 -4.09 -3.05
C SER A 21 -15.05 -4.25 -2.07
N MET A 22 -14.85 -4.00 -0.78
CA MET A 22 -15.94 -4.05 0.21
C MET A 22 -16.92 -2.89 0.03
N ILE A 23 -16.45 -1.70 -0.29
CA ILE A 23 -17.30 -0.53 -0.57
C ILE A 23 -18.14 -0.79 -1.83
N GLU A 24 -17.51 -1.25 -2.91
CA GLU A 24 -18.20 -1.60 -4.16
C GLU A 24 -19.23 -2.72 -3.98
N GLY A 25 -18.97 -3.66 -3.06
CA GLY A 25 -19.91 -4.70 -2.65
C GLY A 25 -21.04 -4.24 -1.74
N GLY A 26 -21.16 -2.94 -1.44
CA GLY A 26 -22.23 -2.37 -0.63
C GLY A 26 -22.09 -2.61 0.88
N ALA A 27 -20.88 -2.96 1.36
CA ALA A 27 -20.67 -3.27 2.78
C ALA A 27 -20.98 -2.07 3.70
N LEU A 28 -20.95 -0.85 3.18
CA LEU A 28 -21.15 0.40 3.92
C LEU A 28 -22.44 1.17 3.56
N ASP A 29 -23.29 0.68 2.66
CA ASP A 29 -24.46 1.43 2.16
C ASP A 29 -25.45 1.86 3.26
N ASP A 30 -25.53 1.07 4.34
CA ASP A 30 -26.39 1.33 5.51
C ASP A 30 -25.61 1.75 6.77
N VAL A 31 -24.37 2.22 6.62
CA VAL A 31 -23.47 2.57 7.74
C VAL A 31 -23.32 4.08 7.89
N GLU A 32 -23.75 4.63 9.04
CA GLU A 32 -23.63 6.06 9.37
C GLU A 32 -22.24 6.44 9.92
N MET A 33 -21.54 5.49 10.55
CA MET A 33 -20.23 5.69 11.16
C MET A 33 -19.42 4.40 11.11
N ILE A 34 -18.14 4.52 10.74
CA ILE A 34 -17.18 3.42 10.75
C ILE A 34 -16.04 3.73 11.71
N LEU A 35 -15.59 2.71 12.43
CA LEU A 35 -14.46 2.78 13.35
C LEU A 35 -13.49 1.66 12.97
N GLY A 36 -12.22 2.02 12.78
CA GLY A 36 -11.12 1.08 12.58
C GLY A 36 -10.05 1.28 13.64
N PHE A 37 -9.32 0.23 13.96
CA PHE A 37 -8.18 0.28 14.87
C PHE A 37 -7.03 -0.53 14.29
N HIS A 38 -5.81 -0.05 14.49
CA HIS A 38 -4.58 -0.72 14.10
C HIS A 38 -3.70 -0.84 15.35
N LEU A 39 -3.13 -2.02 15.60
CA LEU A 39 -2.23 -2.22 16.74
C LEU A 39 -0.79 -2.04 16.28
N ARG A 40 -0.12 -0.99 16.78
CA ARG A 40 1.34 -0.83 16.69
C ARG A 40 1.95 -0.84 18.10
N PRO A 41 2.42 -1.99 18.59
CA PRO A 41 3.05 -2.08 19.89
C PRO A 41 4.34 -1.23 19.95
N LEU A 42 4.61 -0.62 21.11
CA LEU A 42 5.78 0.20 21.48
C LEU A 42 5.95 1.60 20.87
N GLU A 43 5.47 1.87 19.65
CA GLU A 43 5.88 3.10 18.94
C GLU A 43 4.88 4.27 19.02
N GLU A 44 3.59 3.99 19.24
CA GLU A 44 2.53 5.01 19.04
C GLU A 44 1.61 5.23 20.24
N CYS A 45 1.52 4.29 21.20
CA CYS A 45 0.62 4.43 22.36
C CYS A 45 1.07 3.66 23.60
N VAL A 46 0.75 4.18 24.79
CA VAL A 46 0.95 3.50 26.08
C VAL A 46 -0.03 2.33 26.19
N VAL A 47 0.41 1.22 26.79
CA VAL A 47 -0.43 0.03 27.03
C VAL A 47 -1.73 0.43 27.74
N GLY A 48 -2.87 0.03 27.17
CA GLY A 48 -4.21 0.31 27.73
C GLY A 48 -4.79 1.68 27.38
N GLN A 49 -4.12 2.46 26.53
CA GLN A 49 -4.63 3.73 26.03
C GLN A 49 -4.97 3.65 24.54
N ALA A 50 -5.71 4.65 24.05
CA ALA A 50 -5.99 4.87 22.64
C ALA A 50 -5.68 6.33 22.30
N VAL A 51 -5.00 6.55 21.18
CA VAL A 51 -4.70 7.89 20.64
C VAL A 51 -5.45 8.09 19.32
N PRO A 52 -5.95 9.31 19.02
CA PRO A 52 -6.61 9.57 17.76
C PRO A 52 -5.61 9.45 16.61
N ALA A 53 -5.82 8.48 15.72
CA ALA A 53 -5.00 8.28 14.54
C ALA A 53 -5.61 8.99 13.33
N VAL A 54 -4.97 10.06 12.87
CA VAL A 54 -5.07 10.56 11.49
C VAL A 54 -3.67 10.91 11.02
N LEU A 55 -2.88 9.89 10.68
CA LEU A 55 -1.54 10.02 10.08
C LEU A 55 -1.29 8.90 9.07
N TYR A 56 -2.28 8.59 8.21
CA TYR A 56 -2.00 7.76 7.04
C TYR A 56 -1.74 8.68 5.85
N SER A 57 -0.47 8.75 5.44
CA SER A 57 -0.10 9.36 4.16
C SER A 57 -0.77 8.58 3.03
N ALA A 58 -1.28 9.28 2.02
CA ALA A 58 -1.72 8.62 0.79
C ALA A 58 -0.55 7.80 0.21
N CYS A 59 -0.77 6.51 0.00
CA CYS A 59 0.21 5.61 -0.61
C CYS A 59 -0.22 5.31 -2.04
N SER A 60 0.75 5.26 -2.96
CA SER A 60 0.54 4.80 -4.33
C SER A 60 1.65 3.83 -4.69
N THR A 61 1.30 2.73 -5.32
CA THR A 61 2.28 1.80 -5.89
C THR A 61 2.64 2.25 -7.30
N LEU A 62 3.94 2.27 -7.63
CA LEU A 62 4.43 2.49 -8.98
C LEU A 62 5.08 1.20 -9.48
N GLU A 63 4.68 0.75 -10.67
CA GLU A 63 5.32 -0.37 -11.35
C GLU A 63 6.02 0.13 -12.62
N ALA A 64 7.30 -0.21 -12.78
CA ALA A 64 8.10 0.18 -13.93
C ALA A 64 8.85 -1.03 -14.50
N THR A 65 8.86 -1.17 -15.82
CA THR A 65 9.61 -2.21 -16.54
C THR A 65 10.75 -1.57 -17.33
N ILE A 66 12.00 -1.94 -17.03
CA ILE A 66 13.19 -1.46 -17.74
C ILE A 66 13.68 -2.56 -18.69
N LYS A 67 13.74 -2.24 -19.98
CA LYS A 67 14.21 -3.16 -21.02
C LYS A 67 15.57 -2.72 -21.54
N GLY A 68 16.53 -3.63 -21.49
CA GLY A 68 17.87 -3.42 -22.04
C GLY A 68 18.00 -3.89 -23.48
N GLN A 69 19.11 -3.54 -24.11
CA GLN A 69 19.51 -4.06 -25.42
C GLN A 69 20.64 -5.07 -25.25
N PRO A 70 20.49 -6.32 -25.73
CA PRO A 70 21.50 -7.35 -25.57
C PRO A 70 22.76 -7.05 -26.39
N ALA A 71 23.92 -7.40 -25.84
CA ALA A 71 25.20 -7.34 -26.53
C ALA A 71 26.10 -8.50 -26.11
N HIS A 72 27.11 -8.79 -26.94
CA HIS A 72 28.14 -9.75 -26.57
C HIS A 72 28.89 -9.24 -25.32
N ALA A 73 29.16 -10.12 -24.35
CA ALA A 73 29.83 -9.76 -23.09
C ALA A 73 31.18 -9.02 -23.26
N ALA A 74 31.90 -9.25 -24.36
CA ALA A 74 33.16 -8.58 -24.68
C ALA A 74 32.97 -7.19 -25.33
N ARG A 75 31.75 -6.79 -25.68
CA ARG A 75 31.40 -5.51 -26.32
C ARG A 75 30.20 -4.86 -25.64
N PRO A 76 30.28 -4.55 -24.33
CA PRO A 76 29.15 -4.00 -23.58
C PRO A 76 28.66 -2.65 -24.11
N HIS A 77 29.54 -1.86 -24.74
CA HIS A 77 29.20 -0.58 -25.38
C HIS A 77 28.24 -0.69 -26.58
N LEU A 78 27.98 -1.90 -27.09
CA LEU A 78 27.00 -2.15 -28.17
C LEU A 78 25.60 -2.49 -27.63
N GLY A 79 25.45 -2.58 -26.31
CA GLY A 79 24.17 -2.88 -25.65
C GLY A 79 23.73 -1.76 -24.72
N GLY A 80 22.55 -1.95 -24.14
CA GLY A 80 21.99 -1.08 -23.09
C GLY A 80 21.67 -1.95 -21.89
N ASN A 81 22.47 -1.87 -20.84
CA ASN A 81 22.28 -2.71 -19.66
C ASN A 81 21.07 -2.21 -18.85
N ALA A 82 20.02 -3.02 -18.77
CA ALA A 82 18.83 -2.70 -17.99
C ALA A 82 19.13 -2.46 -16.51
N LEU A 83 20.15 -3.13 -15.97
CA LEU A 83 20.55 -2.99 -14.57
C LEU A 83 21.15 -1.60 -14.29
N ASP A 84 22.01 -1.11 -15.19
CA ASP A 84 22.63 0.22 -15.03
C ASP A 84 21.57 1.32 -15.06
N ALA A 85 20.57 1.18 -15.94
CA ALA A 85 19.42 2.08 -16.00
C ALA A 85 18.52 1.98 -14.76
N ALA A 86 18.29 0.76 -14.23
CA ALA A 86 17.49 0.55 -13.03
C ALA A 86 18.12 1.16 -11.78
N VAL A 87 19.44 1.06 -11.65
CA VAL A 87 20.18 1.65 -10.53
C VAL A 87 20.09 3.18 -10.56
N GLN A 88 20.18 3.79 -11.75
CA GLN A 88 20.03 5.26 -11.90
C GLN A 88 18.60 5.77 -11.70
N ALA A 89 17.59 4.94 -11.99
CA ALA A 89 16.18 5.31 -11.84
C ALA A 89 15.66 5.20 -10.39
N GLY A 90 16.43 4.63 -9.47
CA GLY A 90 16.03 4.47 -8.08
C GLY A 90 16.00 5.81 -7.30
N PRO A 91 15.35 5.87 -6.12
CA PRO A 91 15.14 7.12 -5.36
C PRO A 91 16.41 7.78 -4.77
N GLY A 92 17.60 7.36 -5.19
CA GLY A 92 18.89 7.86 -4.70
C GLY A 92 19.94 8.10 -5.79
N GLY A 93 19.53 8.20 -7.06
CA GLY A 93 20.35 8.63 -8.20
C GLY A 93 20.21 10.11 -8.52
#